data_AF-A0A1V6PNK2-F1
#
_entry.id   AF-A0A1V6PNK2-F1
#
_cell.length_a   1.000
_cell.length_b   1.000
_cell.length_c   1.000
_cell.angle_alpha   90.00
_cell.angle_beta   90.00
_cell.angle_gamma   90.00
#
_symmetry.space_group_name_H-M   'P 1'
#
loop_
_entity.id
_entity.type
_entity.pdbx_description
1 polymer ?
#
loop_
_entity_poly.entity_id
_entity_poly.type
_entity_poly.pdbx_seq_one_letter_code
_entity_poly.pdbx_strand_id
1 'polypeptide(L)'
;MDIVLELWDTFIGDRLYSSLLPASLSASTSFPAFVNAANSSLSLFGAIEPFVYEPATQLIHLEPSKYAYLSAWPRNNIYRQFTSFFLITWVFGLLVYFTVATLSYIFIWDKTTYKHPKFLKNQVSMEMKQAMGAMPLMALLTAPFFVLEVRGYAKLYDAVADEPFPYYSILQFPLFILFTDFFIYWIHRGLHHPRVYKTLHKPHHKWIMPSPFASHAFHPLDGWSQSVPYHVFPFIFPLQKVAYVFLFGFINLWTVFIHDGEYVANSPVVNGAACHTMHHLYFNYNYGQFTTLWDRMGGSYRKPNEELFRRETKMGEKEWSRQAKEMEDILKTVEGEDDRSYMTTAQKKNS
;
A
#
# COMPACT_ATOMS: atom_id res chain seq x y z
N MET A 1 -0.74 15.18 -0.63
CA MET A 1 -0.33 14.76 0.74
C MET A 1 0.18 15.91 1.62
N ASP A 2 -0.05 17.16 1.25
CA ASP A 2 0.33 18.36 2.01
C ASP A 2 -0.36 18.47 3.39
N ILE A 3 -1.65 18.13 3.49
CA ILE A 3 -2.37 18.09 4.78
C ILE A 3 -1.65 17.18 5.78
N VAL A 4 -1.20 16.00 5.34
CA VAL A 4 -0.50 15.02 6.18
C VAL A 4 0.89 15.54 6.55
N LEU A 5 1.59 16.19 5.61
CA LEU A 5 2.90 16.79 5.86
C LEU A 5 2.81 17.94 6.88
N GLU A 6 1.79 18.79 6.80
CA GLU A 6 1.56 19.87 7.75
C GLU A 6 1.30 19.33 9.16
N LEU A 7 0.45 18.30 9.30
CA LEU A 7 0.22 17.63 10.57
C LEU A 7 1.52 17.05 11.13
N TRP A 8 2.27 16.33 10.30
CA TRP A 8 3.57 15.77 10.69
C TRP A 8 4.53 16.85 11.16
N ASP A 9 4.74 17.91 10.37
CA ASP A 9 5.69 18.96 10.71
C ASP A 9 5.28 19.70 11.98
N THR A 10 3.99 20.01 12.15
CA THR A 10 3.49 20.73 13.31
C THR A 10 3.65 19.92 14.61
N PHE A 11 3.37 18.62 14.59
CA PHE A 11 3.40 17.80 15.80
C PHE A 11 4.75 17.11 16.07
N ILE A 12 5.53 16.82 15.03
CA ILE A 12 6.74 15.98 15.11
C ILE A 12 7.91 16.66 14.39
N GLY A 13 7.76 16.93 13.09
CA GLY A 13 8.85 17.32 12.19
C GLY A 13 9.59 18.56 12.68
N ASP A 14 8.90 19.64 13.02
CA ASP A 14 9.53 20.90 13.46
C ASP A 14 10.50 20.68 14.62
N ARG A 15 10.07 19.95 15.66
CA ARG A 15 10.90 19.66 16.83
C ARG A 15 12.04 18.74 16.49
N LEU A 16 11.78 17.71 15.67
CA LEU A 16 12.77 16.74 15.25
C LEU A 16 13.89 17.42 14.46
N TYR A 17 13.55 18.16 13.41
CA TYR A 17 14.52 18.84 12.56
C TYR A 17 15.20 20.00 13.26
N SER A 18 14.53 20.76 14.14
CA SER A 18 15.21 21.82 14.91
C SER A 18 16.22 21.27 15.91
N SER A 19 15.98 20.06 16.43
CA SER A 19 16.88 19.43 17.41
C SER A 19 18.07 18.74 16.73
N LEU A 20 17.83 18.03 15.62
CA LEU A 20 18.88 17.31 14.88
C LEU A 20 19.69 18.23 13.96
N LEU A 21 19.05 19.26 13.41
CA LEU A 21 19.61 20.20 12.44
C LEU A 21 19.24 21.64 12.84
N PRO A 22 19.76 22.18 13.96
CA PRO A 22 19.46 23.54 14.38
C PRO A 22 19.94 24.58 13.37
N ALA A 23 19.22 25.69 13.24
CA ALA A 23 19.52 26.77 12.30
C ALA A 23 20.94 27.35 12.45
N SER A 24 21.53 27.27 13.64
CA SER A 24 22.93 27.65 13.89
C SER A 24 23.94 26.89 13.01
N LEU A 25 23.63 25.67 12.57
CA LEU A 25 24.47 24.89 11.66
C LEU A 25 24.51 25.47 10.23
N SER A 26 23.46 26.17 9.81
CA SER A 26 23.44 26.86 8.51
C SER A 26 24.34 28.09 8.51
N ALA A 27 24.51 28.73 9.67
CA ALA A 27 25.43 29.86 9.84
C ALA A 27 26.92 29.45 9.92
N SER A 28 27.21 28.17 10.23
CA SER A 28 28.57 27.66 10.40
C SER A 28 29.19 27.02 9.15
N THR A 29 28.45 26.93 8.04
CA THR A 29 28.91 26.30 6.79
C THR A 29 29.17 27.36 5.72
N SER A 30 30.33 28.03 5.81
CA SER A 30 30.89 28.73 4.66
C SER A 30 31.52 27.71 3.70
N PHE A 31 30.76 27.26 2.72
CA PHE A 31 31.32 26.43 1.65
C PHE A 31 32.37 27.25 0.87
N PRO A 32 33.60 26.75 0.66
CA PRO A 32 34.59 27.40 -0.18
C PRO A 32 34.01 27.65 -1.57
N ALA A 33 34.30 28.84 -2.12
CA ALA A 33 33.79 29.36 -3.39
C ALA A 33 34.24 28.56 -4.63
N PHE A 34 33.86 27.29 -4.74
CA PHE A 34 34.06 26.44 -5.92
C PHE A 34 32.72 26.05 -6.58
N VAL A 35 31.61 26.71 -6.20
CA VAL A 35 30.23 26.33 -6.56
C VAL A 35 29.52 27.42 -7.37
N ASN A 36 30.21 28.15 -8.25
CA ASN A 36 29.53 29.13 -9.11
C ASN A 36 28.89 28.52 -10.38
N ALA A 37 29.23 27.28 -10.75
CA ALA A 37 28.63 26.58 -11.89
C ALA A 37 27.52 25.56 -11.52
N ALA A 38 27.41 25.18 -10.24
CA ALA A 38 26.41 24.23 -9.75
C ALA A 38 25.19 24.90 -9.08
N ASN A 39 25.06 26.22 -9.20
CA ASN A 39 23.97 26.97 -8.58
C ASN A 39 22.59 26.66 -9.19
N SER A 40 22.50 26.20 -10.44
CA SER A 40 21.21 25.86 -11.08
C SER A 40 20.69 24.46 -10.76
N SER A 41 21.57 23.52 -10.41
CA SER A 41 21.19 22.17 -9.99
C SER A 41 20.97 22.10 -8.48
N LEU A 42 21.76 22.83 -7.67
CA LEU A 42 21.56 22.89 -6.22
C LEU A 42 20.36 23.76 -5.82
N SER A 43 20.00 24.77 -6.62
CA SER A 43 18.76 25.54 -6.45
C SER A 43 17.50 24.68 -6.60
N LEU A 44 17.60 23.56 -7.33
CA LEU A 44 16.51 22.59 -7.46
C LEU A 44 16.25 21.80 -6.17
N PHE A 45 17.26 21.71 -5.29
CA PHE A 45 17.25 20.85 -4.10
C PHE A 45 17.39 21.60 -2.76
N GLY A 46 17.44 22.92 -2.76
CA GLY A 46 17.47 23.74 -1.54
C GLY A 46 16.25 24.63 -1.42
N ALA A 47 15.87 25.00 -0.19
CA ALA A 47 15.01 26.16 0.01
C ALA A 47 15.85 27.41 -0.27
N ILE A 48 15.65 28.03 -1.44
CA ILE A 48 16.27 29.32 -1.80
C ILE A 48 15.61 30.46 -1.02
N GLU A 49 14.32 30.29 -0.71
CA GLU A 49 13.48 31.28 -0.04
C GLU A 49 13.16 30.88 1.41
N PRO A 50 13.03 31.85 2.33
CA PRO A 50 12.53 31.62 3.67
C PRO A 50 11.19 30.90 3.64
N PHE A 51 10.96 29.99 4.59
CA PHE A 51 9.65 29.36 4.73
C PHE A 51 8.62 30.41 5.16
N VAL A 52 7.59 30.58 4.34
CA VAL A 52 6.39 31.35 4.65
C VAL A 52 5.27 30.34 4.88
N TYR A 53 4.56 30.48 5.99
CA TYR A 53 3.45 29.58 6.31
C TYR A 53 2.24 29.88 5.43
N GLU A 54 1.80 28.83 4.73
CA GLU A 54 0.53 28.78 4.03
C GLU A 54 -0.19 27.50 4.50
N PRO A 55 -1.47 27.59 4.92
CA PRO A 55 -2.24 26.41 5.28
C PRO A 55 -2.36 25.44 4.09
N ALA A 56 -2.16 24.14 4.31
CA ALA A 56 -2.32 23.13 3.27
C ALA A 56 -3.78 22.99 2.79
N THR A 57 -4.73 23.37 3.63
CA THR A 57 -6.16 23.34 3.35
C THR A 57 -6.86 24.50 4.05
N GLN A 58 -7.96 24.97 3.48
CA GLN A 58 -8.87 25.94 4.10
C GLN A 58 -9.73 25.34 5.22
N LEU A 59 -9.71 24.01 5.38
CA LEU A 59 -10.53 23.31 6.38
C LEU A 59 -9.84 23.20 7.74
N ILE A 60 -8.52 23.11 7.75
CA ILE A 60 -7.69 22.90 8.93
C ILE A 60 -6.55 23.90 8.88
N HIS A 61 -6.50 24.78 9.88
CA HIS A 61 -5.43 25.76 10.04
C HIS A 61 -4.64 25.42 11.30
N LEU A 62 -3.36 25.09 11.15
CA LEU A 62 -2.47 24.81 12.27
C LEU A 62 -1.33 25.82 12.31
N GLU A 63 -1.40 26.77 13.23
CA GLU A 63 -0.33 27.74 13.41
C GLU A 63 1.01 27.03 13.67
N PRO A 64 2.06 27.30 12.87
CA PRO A 64 3.36 26.71 13.09
C PRO A 64 3.93 27.14 14.44
N SER A 65 4.48 26.17 15.17
CA SER A 65 5.21 26.47 16.40
C SER A 65 6.49 27.25 16.10
N LYS A 66 7.08 27.87 17.12
CA LYS A 66 8.41 28.53 16.99
C LYS A 66 9.48 27.62 16.37
N TYR A 67 9.38 26.30 16.55
CA TYR A 67 10.35 25.33 16.04
C TYR A 67 10.35 25.21 14.51
N ALA A 68 9.27 25.60 13.83
CA ALA A 68 9.19 25.63 12.37
C ALA A 68 10.29 26.48 11.72
N TYR A 69 10.78 27.49 12.45
CA TYR A 69 11.75 28.47 11.99
C TYR A 69 13.16 28.26 12.60
N LEU A 70 13.34 27.23 13.44
CA LEU A 70 14.61 26.99 14.16
C LEU A 70 15.45 25.87 13.56
N SER A 71 15.04 25.29 12.43
CA SER A 71 15.82 24.26 11.74
C SER A 71 16.62 24.85 10.57
N ALA A 72 17.82 24.30 10.35
CA ALA A 72 18.61 24.48 9.15
C ALA A 72 17.87 24.02 7.87
N TRP A 73 16.95 23.06 8.00
CA TRP A 73 16.06 22.66 6.91
C TRP A 73 14.66 23.21 7.16
N PRO A 74 14.30 24.37 6.54
CA PRO A 74 12.95 24.91 6.63
C PRO A 74 11.93 23.95 5.98
N ARG A 75 10.63 24.08 6.29
CA ARG A 75 9.57 23.16 5.83
C ARG A 75 9.48 23.04 4.29
N ASN A 76 9.87 24.07 3.55
CA ASN A 76 9.91 24.08 2.08
C ASN A 76 11.19 23.44 1.48
N ASN A 77 12.15 23.02 2.32
CA ASN A 77 13.36 22.33 1.87
C ASN A 77 13.03 20.92 1.34
N ILE A 78 13.53 20.58 0.16
CA ILE A 78 13.19 19.31 -0.50
C ILE A 78 13.67 18.09 0.29
N TYR A 79 14.84 18.17 0.95
CA TYR A 79 15.41 17.05 1.70
C TYR A 79 14.60 16.77 2.96
N ARG A 80 14.11 17.84 3.61
CA ARG A 80 13.12 17.73 4.70
C ARG A 80 11.82 17.14 4.20
N GLN A 81 11.24 17.67 3.11
CA GLN A 81 9.99 17.13 2.55
C GLN A 81 10.12 15.65 2.20
N PHE A 82 11.20 15.27 1.51
CA PHE A 82 11.49 13.88 1.14
C PHE A 82 11.64 12.99 2.37
N THR A 83 12.50 13.39 3.32
CA THR A 83 12.75 12.62 4.56
C THR A 83 11.47 12.50 5.39
N SER A 84 10.69 13.57 5.51
CA SER A 84 9.39 13.56 6.19
C SER A 84 8.43 12.60 5.49
N PHE A 85 8.26 12.67 4.16
CA PHE A 85 7.37 11.76 3.45
C PHE A 85 7.82 10.30 3.52
N PHE A 86 9.12 10.04 3.45
CA PHE A 86 9.66 8.71 3.67
C PHE A 86 9.28 8.18 5.05
N LEU A 87 9.53 8.96 6.11
CA LEU A 87 9.23 8.58 7.50
C LEU A 87 7.73 8.43 7.75
N ILE A 88 6.92 9.38 7.26
CA ILE A 88 5.46 9.31 7.32
C ILE A 88 5.00 8.02 6.66
N THR A 89 5.34 7.80 5.39
CA THR A 89 4.84 6.63 4.63
C THR A 89 5.27 5.31 5.27
N TRP A 90 6.52 5.23 5.74
CA TRP A 90 7.03 4.02 6.37
C TRP A 90 6.41 3.77 7.74
N VAL A 91 6.54 4.73 8.67
CA VAL A 91 6.14 4.54 10.07
C VAL A 91 4.62 4.55 10.19
N PHE A 92 3.94 5.50 9.56
CA PHE A 92 2.47 5.53 9.56
C PHE A 92 1.90 4.33 8.82
N GLY A 93 2.51 3.91 7.70
CA GLY A 93 2.14 2.69 6.99
C GLY A 93 2.21 1.46 7.90
N LEU A 94 3.30 1.30 8.66
CA LEU A 94 3.43 0.22 9.65
C LEU A 94 2.37 0.30 10.75
N LEU A 95 2.08 1.50 11.27
CA LEU A 95 1.06 1.69 12.29
C LEU A 95 -0.32 1.27 11.77
N VAL A 96 -0.74 1.77 10.61
CA VAL A 96 -2.01 1.40 9.98
C VAL A 96 -2.08 -0.09 9.70
N TYR A 97 -1.03 -0.65 9.09
CA TYR A 97 -0.94 -2.07 8.80
C TYR A 97 -1.11 -2.93 10.06
N PHE A 98 -0.31 -2.69 11.10
CA PHE A 98 -0.39 -3.49 12.33
C PHE A 98 -1.71 -3.28 13.06
N THR A 99 -2.25 -2.06 13.09
CA THR A 99 -3.56 -1.82 13.72
C THR A 99 -4.66 -2.58 12.98
N VAL A 100 -4.81 -2.38 11.67
CA VAL A 100 -5.91 -2.98 10.89
C VAL A 100 -5.76 -4.50 10.81
N ALA A 101 -4.56 -5.01 10.53
CA ALA A 101 -4.32 -6.45 10.46
C ALA A 101 -4.50 -7.14 11.82
N THR A 102 -4.11 -6.50 12.93
CA THR A 102 -4.34 -7.05 14.28
C THR A 102 -5.82 -7.04 14.65
N LEU A 103 -6.55 -5.96 14.35
CA LEU A 103 -7.99 -5.91 14.59
C LEU A 103 -8.72 -6.98 13.78
N SER A 104 -8.39 -7.12 12.49
CA SER A 104 -8.93 -8.19 11.65
C SER A 104 -8.55 -9.57 12.21
N TYR A 105 -7.30 -9.78 12.60
CA TYR A 105 -6.85 -11.04 13.19
C TYR A 105 -7.60 -11.40 14.48
N ILE A 106 -7.85 -10.44 15.37
CA ILE A 106 -8.56 -10.67 16.64
C ILE A 106 -10.05 -10.90 16.40
N PHE A 107 -10.71 -10.02 15.65
CA PHE A 107 -12.18 -9.95 15.62
C PHE A 107 -12.83 -10.62 14.41
N ILE A 108 -12.14 -10.70 13.27
CA ILE A 108 -12.74 -11.10 11.98
C ILE A 108 -12.18 -12.45 11.49
N TRP A 109 -10.86 -12.59 11.44
CA TRP A 109 -10.19 -13.75 10.84
C TRP A 109 -10.53 -15.05 11.58
N ASP A 110 -10.89 -16.09 10.82
CA ASP A 110 -11.26 -17.39 11.36
C ASP A 110 -10.02 -18.21 11.72
N LYS A 111 -9.82 -18.45 13.02
CA LYS A 111 -8.65 -19.17 13.57
C LYS A 111 -8.67 -20.65 13.20
N THR A 112 -9.77 -21.20 12.70
CA THR A 112 -9.79 -22.55 12.15
C THR A 112 -8.91 -22.68 10.90
N THR A 113 -8.56 -21.56 10.24
CA THR A 113 -7.61 -21.52 9.11
C THR A 113 -6.24 -22.11 9.46
N TYR A 114 -5.83 -22.04 10.73
CA TYR A 114 -4.62 -22.73 11.20
C TYR A 114 -4.65 -24.24 10.92
N LYS A 115 -5.82 -24.87 10.86
CA LYS A 115 -5.93 -26.32 10.60
C LYS A 115 -5.85 -26.66 9.11
N HIS A 116 -5.86 -25.66 8.22
CA HIS A 116 -5.82 -25.90 6.78
C HIS A 116 -4.52 -26.63 6.39
N PRO A 117 -4.58 -27.69 5.55
CA PRO A 117 -3.40 -28.49 5.20
C PRO A 117 -2.29 -27.69 4.52
N LYS A 118 -2.64 -26.56 3.90
CA LYS A 118 -1.71 -25.65 3.21
C LYS A 118 -1.30 -24.41 4.00
N PHE A 119 -1.60 -24.37 5.30
CA PHE A 119 -1.10 -23.32 6.18
C PHE A 119 0.35 -23.60 6.60
N LEU A 120 1.24 -22.61 6.48
CA LEU A 120 2.66 -22.78 6.75
C LEU A 120 2.99 -22.74 8.25
N LYS A 121 4.06 -23.42 8.64
CA LYS A 121 4.59 -23.32 10.01
C LYS A 121 5.07 -21.90 10.28
N ASN A 122 4.62 -21.29 11.38
CA ASN A 122 4.96 -19.91 11.77
C ASN A 122 4.57 -18.83 10.74
N GLN A 123 3.55 -19.10 9.89
CA GLN A 123 3.19 -18.24 8.76
C GLN A 123 3.02 -16.77 9.14
N VAL A 124 2.21 -16.48 10.17
CA VAL A 124 1.94 -15.11 10.63
C VAL A 124 3.22 -14.33 10.97
N SER A 125 4.18 -14.97 11.65
CA SER A 125 5.46 -14.31 11.95
C SER A 125 6.28 -14.05 10.69
N MET A 126 6.26 -14.98 9.72
CA MET A 126 6.97 -14.80 8.46
C MET A 126 6.32 -13.72 7.59
N GLU A 127 4.99 -13.64 7.56
CA GLU A 127 4.23 -12.58 6.90
C GLU A 127 4.59 -11.20 7.49
N MET A 128 4.54 -11.05 8.82
CA MET A 128 4.94 -9.82 9.51
C MET A 128 6.39 -9.42 9.19
N LYS A 129 7.34 -10.37 9.26
CA LYS A 129 8.75 -10.11 8.95
C LYS A 129 8.95 -9.65 7.52
N GLN A 130 8.25 -10.26 6.56
CA GLN A 130 8.32 -9.89 5.16
C GLN A 130 7.75 -8.50 4.92
N ALA A 131 6.58 -8.18 5.50
CA ALA A 131 5.99 -6.85 5.42
C ALA A 131 6.94 -5.78 6.01
N MET A 132 7.48 -6.03 7.21
CA MET A 132 8.44 -5.12 7.85
C MET A 132 9.71 -4.89 7.02
N GLY A 133 10.19 -5.90 6.29
CA GLY A 133 11.33 -5.78 5.40
C GLY A 133 11.02 -5.05 4.09
N ALA A 134 9.79 -5.16 3.57
CA ALA A 134 9.39 -4.57 2.30
C ALA A 134 9.01 -3.08 2.42
N MET A 135 8.28 -2.70 3.48
CA MET A 135 7.69 -1.37 3.62
C MET A 135 8.70 -0.20 3.57
N PRO A 136 9.93 -0.28 4.11
CA PRO A 136 10.90 0.82 3.99
C PRO A 136 11.25 1.13 2.53
N LEU A 137 11.52 0.10 1.71
CA LEU A 137 11.85 0.33 0.30
C LEU A 137 10.64 0.82 -0.50
N MET A 138 9.44 0.31 -0.19
CA MET A 138 8.20 0.85 -0.78
C MET A 138 8.03 2.33 -0.44
N ALA A 139 8.19 2.72 0.82
CA ALA A 139 8.10 4.11 1.27
C ALA A 139 9.15 5.00 0.59
N LEU A 140 10.38 4.49 0.42
CA LEU A 140 11.45 5.20 -0.28
C LEU A 140 11.08 5.49 -1.74
N LEU A 141 10.50 4.52 -2.44
CA LEU A 141 10.08 4.66 -3.83
C LEU A 141 8.81 5.50 -3.99
N THR A 142 7.97 5.57 -2.96
CA THR A 142 6.74 6.39 -2.97
C THR A 142 6.99 7.85 -2.61
N ALA A 143 7.93 8.14 -1.70
CA ALA A 143 8.21 9.50 -1.23
C ALA A 143 8.41 10.56 -2.34
N PRO A 144 9.09 10.26 -3.48
CA PRO A 144 9.18 11.19 -4.61
C PRO A 144 7.83 11.70 -5.13
N PHE A 145 6.80 10.83 -5.20
CA PHE A 145 5.47 11.25 -5.66
C PHE A 145 4.88 12.31 -4.73
N PHE A 146 4.98 12.10 -3.42
CA PHE A 146 4.48 13.06 -2.43
C PHE A 146 5.25 14.38 -2.42
N VAL A 147 6.57 14.33 -2.65
CA VAL A 147 7.36 15.56 -2.84
C VAL A 147 6.88 16.31 -4.08
N LEU A 148 6.66 15.64 -5.21
CA LEU A 148 6.18 16.28 -6.42
C LEU A 148 4.77 16.87 -6.23
N GLU A 149 3.89 16.19 -5.49
CA GLU A 149 2.56 16.70 -5.16
C GLU A 149 2.62 18.03 -4.40
N VAL A 150 3.37 18.10 -3.29
CA VAL A 150 3.44 19.34 -2.48
C VAL A 150 4.20 20.47 -3.14
N ARG A 151 4.94 20.16 -4.22
CA ARG A 151 5.60 21.16 -5.07
C ARG A 151 4.72 21.62 -6.23
N GLY A 152 3.45 21.22 -6.26
CA GLY A 152 2.46 21.73 -7.21
C GLY A 152 2.45 21.03 -8.57
N TYR A 153 3.13 19.89 -8.73
CA TYR A 153 3.10 19.13 -9.99
C TYR A 153 1.84 18.28 -10.15
N ALA A 154 1.13 18.01 -9.05
CA ALA A 154 -0.14 17.28 -9.06
C ALA A 154 -1.34 18.24 -9.14
N LYS A 155 -2.44 17.76 -9.73
CA LYS A 155 -3.71 18.48 -9.90
C LYS A 155 -4.58 18.37 -8.63
N LEU A 156 -4.01 18.66 -7.47
CA LEU A 156 -4.74 18.63 -6.21
C LEU A 156 -5.55 19.92 -6.02
N TYR A 157 -6.80 19.80 -5.60
CA TYR A 157 -7.66 20.94 -5.27
C TYR A 157 -8.27 20.78 -3.87
N ASP A 158 -8.66 21.88 -3.24
CA ASP A 158 -8.94 21.89 -1.80
C ASP A 158 -10.43 21.80 -1.47
N ALA A 159 -11.25 22.75 -1.94
CA ALA A 159 -12.69 22.74 -1.70
C ALA A 159 -13.50 22.28 -2.91
N VAL A 160 -14.75 21.91 -2.65
CA VAL A 160 -15.76 21.64 -3.69
C VAL A 160 -15.95 22.86 -4.60
N ALA A 161 -15.78 24.08 -4.09
CA ALA A 161 -15.83 25.29 -4.90
C ALA A 161 -14.72 25.38 -5.96
N ASP A 162 -13.60 24.67 -5.75
CA ASP A 162 -12.45 24.61 -6.66
C ASP A 162 -12.54 23.43 -7.64
N GLU A 163 -13.67 22.72 -7.66
CA GLU A 163 -13.80 21.54 -8.51
C GLU A 163 -13.78 21.91 -10.01
N PRO A 164 -13.21 21.06 -10.89
CA PRO A 164 -13.08 21.37 -12.32
C PRO A 164 -14.41 21.65 -13.02
N PHE A 165 -15.49 21.00 -12.59
CA PHE A 165 -16.85 21.20 -13.07
C PHE A 165 -17.87 20.66 -12.05
N PRO A 166 -19.14 21.12 -12.07
CA PRO A 166 -20.15 20.71 -11.11
C PRO A 166 -20.23 19.20 -10.92
N TYR A 167 -20.25 18.75 -9.65
CA TYR A 167 -20.31 17.35 -9.21
C TYR A 167 -19.05 16.52 -9.43
N TYR A 168 -17.94 17.10 -9.89
CA TYR A 168 -16.68 16.39 -10.04
C TYR A 168 -16.20 15.79 -8.70
N SER A 169 -16.42 16.49 -7.59
CA SER A 169 -16.02 16.03 -6.26
C SER A 169 -16.71 14.73 -5.82
N ILE A 170 -17.81 14.35 -6.47
CA ILE A 170 -18.47 13.05 -6.29
C ILE A 170 -17.97 12.06 -7.35
N LEU A 171 -17.87 12.50 -8.62
CA LEU A 171 -17.42 11.67 -9.74
C LEU A 171 -15.97 11.15 -9.57
N GLN A 172 -15.11 11.89 -8.87
CA GLN A 172 -13.72 11.50 -8.64
C GLN A 172 -13.57 10.13 -7.97
N PHE A 173 -14.50 9.70 -7.11
CA PHE A 173 -14.42 8.42 -6.40
C PHE A 173 -14.56 7.20 -7.33
N PRO A 174 -15.66 7.04 -8.10
CA PRO A 174 -15.75 5.96 -9.07
C PRO A 174 -14.69 6.07 -10.16
N LEU A 175 -14.31 7.28 -10.57
CA LEU A 175 -13.22 7.48 -11.54
C LEU A 175 -11.88 6.97 -11.00
N PHE A 176 -11.56 7.28 -9.74
CA PHE A 176 -10.36 6.82 -9.06
C PHE A 176 -10.34 5.29 -8.96
N ILE A 177 -11.44 4.68 -8.52
CA ILE A 177 -11.55 3.21 -8.44
C ILE A 177 -11.39 2.58 -9.81
N LEU A 178 -12.08 3.05 -10.85
CA LEU A 178 -11.97 2.48 -12.19
C LEU A 178 -10.56 2.60 -12.77
N PHE A 179 -9.93 3.78 -12.64
CA PHE A 179 -8.57 4.01 -13.10
C PHE A 179 -7.57 3.12 -12.37
N THR A 180 -7.61 3.11 -11.04
CA THR A 180 -6.63 2.38 -10.24
C THR A 180 -6.80 0.88 -10.41
N ASP A 181 -8.04 0.37 -10.39
CA ASP A 181 -8.34 -1.04 -10.61
C ASP A 181 -7.88 -1.52 -12.01
N PHE A 182 -8.00 -0.67 -13.04
CA PHE A 182 -7.53 -0.99 -14.39
C PHE A 182 -6.02 -1.21 -14.44
N PHE A 183 -5.24 -0.25 -13.92
CA PHE A 183 -3.79 -0.35 -13.99
C PHE A 183 -3.26 -1.42 -13.04
N ILE A 184 -3.86 -1.57 -11.85
CA ILE A 184 -3.48 -2.64 -10.91
C ILE A 184 -3.76 -4.00 -11.52
N TYR A 185 -4.90 -4.20 -12.18
CA TYR A 185 -5.19 -5.44 -12.89
C TYR A 185 -4.07 -5.84 -13.86
N TRP A 186 -3.58 -4.92 -14.68
CA TRP A 186 -2.52 -5.21 -15.65
C TRP A 186 -1.15 -5.41 -15.00
N ILE A 187 -0.82 -4.61 -13.98
CA ILE A 187 0.41 -4.77 -13.22
C ILE A 187 0.42 -6.14 -12.53
N HIS A 188 -0.67 -6.48 -11.85
CA HIS A 188 -0.84 -7.75 -11.15
C HIS A 188 -0.80 -8.94 -12.11
N ARG A 189 -1.52 -8.88 -13.23
CA ARG A 189 -1.43 -9.90 -14.28
C ARG A 189 -0.01 -10.02 -14.86
N GLY A 190 0.70 -8.90 -15.00
CA GLY A 190 2.11 -8.87 -15.42
C GLY A 190 3.06 -9.48 -14.38
N LEU A 191 2.80 -9.29 -13.09
CA LEU A 191 3.53 -9.91 -11.98
C LEU A 191 3.39 -11.44 -12.00
N HIS A 192 2.27 -11.97 -12.52
CA HIS A 192 2.06 -13.39 -12.76
C HIS A 192 2.73 -13.94 -14.04
N HIS A 193 3.34 -13.08 -14.85
CA HIS A 193 4.09 -13.56 -16.02
C HIS A 193 5.31 -14.41 -15.55
N PRO A 194 5.60 -15.58 -16.16
CA PRO A 194 6.63 -16.52 -15.66
C PRO A 194 8.03 -15.93 -15.44
N ARG A 195 8.39 -14.89 -16.21
CA ARG A 195 9.68 -14.18 -16.07
C ARG A 195 9.76 -13.25 -14.86
N VAL A 196 8.62 -12.83 -14.32
CA VAL A 196 8.52 -11.85 -13.22
C VAL A 196 8.08 -12.54 -11.92
N TYR A 197 7.13 -13.48 -12.04
CA TYR A 197 6.48 -14.17 -10.94
C TYR A 197 7.47 -14.73 -9.92
N LYS A 198 8.43 -15.54 -10.36
CA LYS A 198 9.37 -16.23 -9.46
C LYS A 198 10.15 -15.28 -8.57
N THR A 199 10.46 -14.09 -9.05
CA THR A 199 11.28 -13.10 -8.34
C THR A 199 10.45 -12.15 -7.50
N LEU A 200 9.37 -11.60 -8.06
CA LEU A 200 8.63 -10.52 -7.41
C LEU A 200 7.38 -11.01 -6.67
N HIS A 201 6.64 -11.96 -7.23
CA HIS A 201 5.28 -12.23 -6.79
C HIS A 201 5.09 -13.59 -6.09
N LYS A 202 5.91 -14.60 -6.40
CA LYS A 202 6.01 -15.86 -5.64
C LYS A 202 6.20 -15.63 -4.13
N PRO A 203 6.99 -14.65 -3.65
CA PRO A 203 7.10 -14.36 -2.22
C PRO A 203 5.77 -14.00 -1.55
N HIS A 204 4.80 -13.43 -2.28
CA HIS A 204 3.46 -13.19 -1.80
C HIS A 204 2.58 -14.43 -1.94
N HIS A 205 2.63 -15.10 -3.09
CA HIS A 205 1.84 -16.29 -3.38
C HIS A 205 2.23 -17.56 -2.61
N LYS A 206 3.35 -17.54 -1.88
CA LYS A 206 3.68 -18.62 -0.95
C LYS A 206 2.65 -18.76 0.18
N TRP A 207 1.88 -17.70 0.47
CA TRP A 207 0.80 -17.69 1.45
C TRP A 207 -0.51 -18.24 0.85
N ILE A 208 -0.57 -19.53 0.51
CA ILE A 208 -1.76 -20.13 -0.13
C ILE A 208 -3.06 -19.85 0.64
N MET A 209 -2.99 -19.92 1.98
CA MET A 209 -4.06 -19.49 2.87
C MET A 209 -3.59 -18.29 3.67
N PRO A 210 -3.73 -17.06 3.15
CA PRO A 210 -3.18 -15.88 3.78
C PRO A 210 -3.87 -15.59 5.12
N SER A 211 -3.11 -15.02 6.07
CA SER A 211 -3.71 -14.31 7.20
C SER A 211 -3.87 -12.82 6.87
N PRO A 212 -4.52 -11.99 7.70
CA PRO A 212 -4.59 -10.54 7.49
C PRO A 212 -3.20 -9.89 7.40
N PHE A 213 -2.18 -10.50 8.01
CA PHE A 213 -0.79 -10.04 7.94
C PHE A 213 -0.10 -10.35 6.60
N ALA A 214 -0.64 -11.24 5.77
CA ALA A 214 -0.14 -11.43 4.40
C ALA A 214 -0.44 -10.23 3.48
N SER A 215 -1.37 -9.35 3.87
CA SER A 215 -1.83 -8.20 3.07
C SER A 215 -0.74 -7.25 2.62
N HIS A 216 0.39 -7.16 3.33
CA HIS A 216 1.55 -6.34 2.98
C HIS A 216 2.85 -7.16 2.89
N ALA A 217 2.75 -8.48 2.98
CA ALA A 217 3.87 -9.40 2.90
C ALA A 217 4.23 -9.69 1.43
N PHE A 218 4.75 -8.68 0.74
CA PHE A 218 5.16 -8.72 -0.67
C PHE A 218 6.68 -8.65 -0.82
N HIS A 219 7.18 -8.85 -2.05
CA HIS A 219 8.43 -8.23 -2.44
C HIS A 219 8.22 -6.70 -2.53
N PRO A 220 9.17 -5.84 -2.11
CA PRO A 220 8.96 -4.40 -2.12
C PRO A 220 8.57 -3.83 -3.50
N LEU A 221 9.22 -4.28 -4.58
CA LEU A 221 8.85 -3.86 -5.94
C LEU A 221 7.48 -4.35 -6.40
N ASP A 222 7.01 -5.49 -5.89
CA ASP A 222 5.67 -6.01 -6.17
C ASP A 222 4.63 -5.05 -5.54
N GLY A 223 4.69 -4.88 -4.22
CA GLY A 223 3.77 -4.00 -3.50
C GLY A 223 3.82 -2.54 -3.98
N TRP A 224 5.02 -2.01 -4.25
CA TRP A 224 5.17 -0.65 -4.78
C TRP A 224 4.57 -0.52 -6.19
N SER A 225 4.85 -1.45 -7.10
CA SER A 225 4.32 -1.36 -8.47
C SER A 225 2.80 -1.35 -8.49
N GLN A 226 2.15 -2.18 -7.65
CA GLN A 226 0.70 -2.18 -7.51
C GLN A 226 0.15 -0.90 -6.85
N SER A 227 0.95 -0.17 -6.07
CA SER A 227 0.51 1.10 -5.46
C SER A 227 0.69 2.32 -6.38
N VAL A 228 1.54 2.25 -7.41
CA VAL A 228 1.84 3.34 -8.35
C VAL A 228 0.58 4.02 -8.92
N PRO A 229 -0.46 3.28 -9.38
CA PRO A 229 -1.65 3.93 -9.94
C PRO A 229 -2.34 4.91 -9.00
N TYR A 230 -2.32 4.66 -7.68
CA TYR A 230 -2.89 5.57 -6.68
C TYR A 230 -2.13 6.90 -6.58
N HIS A 231 -0.83 6.87 -6.84
CA HIS A 231 0.04 8.05 -6.80
C HIS A 231 0.07 8.78 -8.13
N VAL A 232 -0.10 8.07 -9.25
CA VAL A 232 -0.13 8.67 -10.60
C VAL A 232 -1.45 9.38 -10.88
N PHE A 233 -2.57 8.88 -10.34
CA PHE A 233 -3.89 9.47 -10.56
C PHE A 233 -3.94 11.01 -10.44
N PRO A 234 -3.49 11.64 -9.32
CA PRO A 234 -3.57 13.09 -9.17
C PRO A 234 -2.68 13.89 -10.14
N PHE A 235 -1.74 13.26 -10.84
CA PHE A 235 -0.96 13.95 -11.90
C PHE A 235 -1.71 14.01 -13.23
N ILE A 236 -2.68 13.13 -13.44
CA ILE A 236 -3.48 13.05 -14.67
C ILE A 236 -4.84 13.72 -14.46
N PHE A 237 -5.52 13.39 -13.37
CA PHE A 237 -6.86 13.85 -13.04
C PHE A 237 -6.86 14.73 -11.79
N PRO A 238 -7.71 15.76 -11.73
CA PRO A 238 -7.91 16.49 -10.50
C PRO A 238 -8.35 15.58 -9.35
N LEU A 239 -7.83 15.80 -8.15
CA LEU A 239 -8.20 15.01 -6.97
C LEU A 239 -8.28 15.91 -5.74
N GLN A 240 -9.41 15.85 -5.04
CA GLN A 240 -9.63 16.68 -3.85
C GLN A 240 -8.73 16.21 -2.71
N LYS A 241 -8.05 17.13 -2.03
CA LYS A 241 -7.01 16.79 -1.02
C LYS A 241 -7.55 15.88 0.09
N VAL A 242 -8.73 16.18 0.65
CA VAL A 242 -9.33 15.35 1.71
C VAL A 242 -9.79 13.99 1.19
N ALA A 243 -10.40 13.95 0.00
CA ALA A 243 -10.76 12.70 -0.67
C ALA A 243 -9.52 11.83 -0.91
N TYR A 244 -8.38 12.45 -1.24
CA TYR A 244 -7.14 11.69 -1.41
C TYR A 244 -6.66 11.03 -0.12
N VAL A 245 -6.68 11.77 1.00
CA VAL A 245 -6.35 11.22 2.32
C VAL A 245 -7.30 10.09 2.71
N PHE A 246 -8.61 10.28 2.47
CA PHE A 246 -9.62 9.24 2.70
C PHE A 246 -9.37 7.99 1.85
N LEU A 247 -9.13 8.15 0.54
CA LEU A 247 -8.85 7.06 -0.39
C LEU A 247 -7.60 6.29 0.01
N PHE A 248 -6.54 6.99 0.43
CA PHE A 248 -5.32 6.35 0.94
C PHE A 248 -5.60 5.45 2.14
N GLY A 249 -6.43 5.92 3.09
CA GLY A 249 -6.92 5.09 4.19
C GLY A 249 -7.73 3.89 3.70
N PHE A 250 -8.74 4.13 2.86
CA PHE A 250 -9.62 3.10 2.29
C PHE A 250 -8.82 1.98 1.61
N ILE A 251 -7.82 2.30 0.79
CA ILE A 251 -6.98 1.32 0.09
C ILE A 251 -6.23 0.41 1.08
N ASN A 252 -5.67 0.98 2.15
CA ASN A 252 -4.97 0.21 3.17
C ASN A 252 -5.91 -0.75 3.91
N LEU A 253 -7.12 -0.30 4.25
CA LEU A 253 -8.15 -1.16 4.85
C LEU A 253 -8.57 -2.27 3.89
N TRP A 254 -8.88 -1.91 2.65
CA TRP A 254 -9.30 -2.83 1.61
C TRP A 254 -8.28 -3.94 1.37
N THR A 255 -6.99 -3.58 1.32
CA THR A 255 -5.89 -4.52 1.13
C THR A 255 -5.84 -5.56 2.24
N VAL A 256 -6.19 -5.20 3.49
CA VAL A 256 -6.31 -6.19 4.58
C VAL A 256 -7.57 -7.04 4.41
N PHE A 257 -8.71 -6.43 4.10
CA PHE A 257 -10.01 -7.12 4.02
C PHE A 257 -10.05 -8.20 2.94
N ILE A 258 -9.37 -8.00 1.80
CA ILE A 258 -9.32 -9.05 0.77
C ILE A 258 -8.44 -10.27 1.18
N HIS A 259 -7.64 -10.16 2.24
CA HIS A 259 -6.77 -11.25 2.74
C HIS A 259 -7.25 -11.89 4.04
N ASP A 260 -8.33 -11.41 4.65
CA ASP A 260 -8.81 -11.91 5.95
C ASP A 260 -9.66 -13.19 5.85
N GLY A 261 -9.88 -13.70 4.63
CA GLY A 261 -10.62 -14.95 4.42
C GLY A 261 -12.08 -14.90 4.88
N GLU A 262 -12.64 -13.72 5.16
CA GLU A 262 -14.04 -13.56 5.52
C GLU A 262 -14.88 -13.23 4.29
N TYR A 263 -15.59 -14.25 3.81
CA TYR A 263 -16.29 -14.25 2.53
C TYR A 263 -17.68 -13.61 2.63
N VAL A 264 -17.76 -12.35 3.06
CA VAL A 264 -19.04 -11.63 3.26
C VAL A 264 -19.66 -11.10 1.96
N ALA A 265 -18.84 -10.77 0.96
CA ALA A 265 -19.28 -10.15 -0.27
C ALA A 265 -19.50 -11.20 -1.38
N ASN A 266 -20.67 -11.86 -1.41
CA ASN A 266 -21.11 -12.64 -2.57
C ASN A 266 -21.65 -11.72 -3.66
N SER A 267 -20.78 -10.90 -4.24
CA SER A 267 -21.13 -9.91 -5.25
C SER A 267 -20.51 -10.30 -6.60
N PRO A 268 -21.27 -10.20 -7.71
CA PRO A 268 -20.73 -10.41 -9.03
C PRO A 268 -19.78 -9.28 -9.47
N VAL A 269 -19.82 -8.12 -8.80
CA VAL A 269 -19.06 -6.90 -9.15
C VAL A 269 -17.83 -6.75 -8.28
N VAL A 270 -17.94 -7.01 -6.97
CA VAL A 270 -16.86 -6.75 -6.01
C VAL A 270 -15.85 -7.91 -6.04
N ASN A 271 -14.57 -7.59 -6.20
CA ASN A 271 -13.48 -8.55 -6.03
C ASN A 271 -13.09 -8.62 -4.55
N GLY A 272 -13.89 -9.34 -3.76
CA GLY A 272 -13.70 -9.47 -2.31
C GLY A 272 -12.78 -10.63 -1.91
N ALA A 273 -12.70 -10.91 -0.61
CA ALA A 273 -11.83 -11.95 -0.04
C ALA A 273 -12.00 -13.32 -0.71
N ALA A 274 -13.21 -13.70 -1.13
CA ALA A 274 -13.44 -15.01 -1.76
C ALA A 274 -12.76 -15.11 -3.14
N CYS A 275 -12.84 -14.05 -3.93
CA CYS A 275 -12.17 -13.98 -5.23
C CYS A 275 -10.66 -13.97 -5.05
N HIS A 276 -10.15 -13.24 -4.05
CA HIS A 276 -8.72 -13.15 -3.75
C HIS A 276 -8.14 -14.43 -3.13
N THR A 277 -8.88 -15.15 -2.30
CA THR A 277 -8.46 -16.49 -1.85
C THR A 277 -8.40 -17.46 -3.02
N MET A 278 -9.35 -17.40 -3.95
CA MET A 278 -9.28 -18.21 -5.17
C MET A 278 -8.09 -17.84 -6.06
N HIS A 279 -7.71 -16.56 -6.07
CA HIS A 279 -6.49 -16.10 -6.71
C HIS A 279 -5.24 -16.72 -6.07
N HIS A 280 -5.12 -16.70 -4.73
CA HIS A 280 -4.00 -17.34 -4.02
C HIS A 280 -3.92 -18.87 -4.22
N LEU A 281 -5.07 -19.54 -4.38
CA LEU A 281 -5.15 -20.98 -4.61
C LEU A 281 -4.82 -21.38 -6.05
N TYR A 282 -5.21 -20.57 -7.03
CA TYR A 282 -5.19 -20.97 -8.45
C TYR A 282 -4.30 -20.12 -9.36
N PHE A 283 -3.73 -19.03 -8.84
CA PHE A 283 -2.72 -18.14 -9.43
C PHE A 283 -3.16 -17.36 -10.69
N ASN A 284 -3.91 -18.01 -11.60
CA ASN A 284 -4.20 -17.50 -12.95
C ASN A 284 -5.55 -16.76 -13.08
N TYR A 285 -6.17 -16.39 -11.97
CA TYR A 285 -7.53 -15.84 -11.96
C TYR A 285 -7.68 -14.69 -10.97
N ASN A 286 -8.67 -13.82 -11.20
CA ASN A 286 -9.11 -12.75 -10.29
C ASN A 286 -8.01 -11.74 -9.89
N TYR A 287 -7.34 -11.13 -10.86
CA TYR A 287 -6.24 -10.17 -10.63
C TYR A 287 -6.69 -8.76 -10.21
N GLY A 288 -7.96 -8.41 -10.38
CA GLY A 288 -8.49 -7.10 -10.01
C GLY A 288 -8.33 -6.81 -8.51
N GLN A 289 -8.23 -5.55 -8.14
CA GLN A 289 -8.06 -5.15 -6.74
C GLN A 289 -9.42 -4.94 -6.06
N PHE A 290 -10.32 -4.21 -6.69
CA PHE A 290 -11.61 -3.81 -6.12
C PHE A 290 -12.78 -4.48 -6.82
N THR A 291 -12.72 -4.61 -8.15
CA THR A 291 -13.83 -5.08 -8.96
C THR A 291 -13.45 -6.27 -9.83
N THR A 292 -14.44 -7.05 -10.22
CA THR A 292 -14.27 -8.17 -11.16
C THR A 292 -14.33 -7.73 -12.62
N LEU A 293 -14.53 -6.42 -12.88
CA LEU A 293 -14.75 -5.87 -14.22
C LEU A 293 -13.61 -6.25 -15.16
N TRP A 294 -12.37 -5.95 -14.77
CA TRP A 294 -11.20 -6.18 -15.61
C TRP A 294 -10.86 -7.65 -15.77
N ASP A 295 -11.13 -8.47 -14.76
CA ASP A 295 -11.03 -9.93 -14.89
C ASP A 295 -12.04 -10.50 -15.88
N ARG A 296 -13.27 -9.98 -15.92
CA ARG A 296 -14.27 -10.40 -16.90
C ARG A 296 -13.90 -9.97 -18.30
N MET A 297 -13.45 -8.73 -18.47
CA MET A 297 -13.00 -8.23 -19.77
C MET A 297 -11.72 -8.92 -20.25
N GLY A 298 -10.79 -9.21 -19.36
CA GLY A 298 -9.51 -9.84 -19.66
C GLY A 298 -9.52 -11.36 -19.65
N GLY A 299 -10.68 -11.99 -19.41
CA GLY A 299 -10.86 -13.44 -19.45
C GLY A 299 -10.22 -14.22 -18.30
N SER A 300 -9.95 -13.57 -17.17
CA SER A 300 -9.34 -14.15 -15.96
C SER A 300 -10.31 -14.28 -14.79
N TYR A 301 -11.60 -14.01 -14.99
CA TYR A 301 -12.59 -14.14 -13.92
C TYR A 301 -12.91 -15.60 -13.61
N ARG A 302 -12.77 -15.99 -12.34
CA ARG A 302 -13.25 -17.27 -11.80
C ARG A 302 -14.18 -16.99 -10.63
N LYS A 303 -15.46 -17.37 -10.78
CA LYS A 303 -16.46 -17.26 -9.71
C LYS A 303 -16.02 -18.09 -8.49
N PRO A 304 -16.03 -17.52 -7.27
CA PRO A 304 -15.77 -18.29 -6.07
C PRO A 304 -16.83 -19.38 -5.84
N ASN A 305 -16.43 -20.49 -5.23
CA ASN A 305 -17.33 -21.60 -4.95
C ASN A 305 -18.36 -21.19 -3.89
N GLU A 306 -19.60 -21.68 -4.00
CA GLU A 306 -20.69 -21.28 -3.09
C GLU A 306 -20.42 -21.70 -1.64
N GLU A 307 -19.65 -22.76 -1.46
CA GLU A 307 -19.23 -23.31 -0.18
C GLU A 307 -18.40 -22.32 0.65
N LEU A 308 -17.68 -21.40 -0.01
CA LEU A 308 -16.90 -20.36 0.69
C LEU A 308 -17.82 -19.38 1.41
N PHE A 309 -18.99 -19.07 0.87
CA PHE A 309 -19.91 -18.10 1.46
C PHE A 309 -20.72 -18.67 2.63
N ARG A 310 -20.61 -19.97 2.92
CA ARG A 310 -21.35 -20.64 3.99
C ARG A 310 -20.40 -21.02 5.12
N ARG A 311 -20.68 -20.54 6.34
CA ARG A 311 -19.85 -20.80 7.54
C ARG A 311 -19.59 -22.29 7.79
N GLU A 312 -20.59 -23.13 7.55
CA GLU A 312 -20.53 -24.58 7.80
C GLU A 312 -19.60 -25.31 6.83
N THR A 313 -19.47 -24.83 5.60
CA THR A 313 -18.74 -25.53 4.54
C THR A 313 -17.41 -24.89 4.19
N LYS A 314 -17.21 -23.59 4.46
CA LYS A 314 -15.99 -22.86 4.09
C LYS A 314 -14.72 -23.44 4.74
N MET A 315 -14.87 -24.07 5.91
CA MET A 315 -13.80 -24.75 6.65
C MET A 315 -13.95 -26.27 6.67
N GLY A 316 -14.74 -26.84 5.75
CA GLY A 316 -15.01 -28.27 5.68
C GLY A 316 -13.86 -29.05 5.04
N GLU A 317 -13.55 -30.25 5.57
CA GLU A 317 -12.47 -31.10 5.07
C GLU A 317 -12.61 -31.46 3.59
N LYS A 318 -13.85 -31.65 3.11
CA LYS A 318 -14.14 -31.95 1.69
C LYS A 318 -13.69 -30.81 0.78
N GLU A 319 -13.98 -29.57 1.16
CA GLU A 319 -13.63 -28.40 0.37
C GLU A 319 -12.12 -28.13 0.42
N TRP A 320 -11.50 -28.25 1.61
CA TRP A 320 -10.04 -28.13 1.75
C TRP A 320 -9.28 -29.18 0.96
N SER A 321 -9.77 -30.42 0.95
CA SER A 321 -9.16 -31.49 0.16
C SER A 321 -9.23 -31.21 -1.34
N ARG A 322 -10.35 -30.66 -1.81
CA ARG A 322 -10.51 -30.27 -3.21
C ARG A 322 -9.59 -29.11 -3.58
N GLN A 323 -9.59 -28.05 -2.76
CA GLN A 323 -8.72 -26.89 -2.95
C GLN A 323 -7.24 -27.27 -2.94
N ALA A 324 -6.81 -28.09 -1.97
CA ALA A 324 -5.43 -28.54 -1.86
C ALA A 324 -4.99 -29.34 -3.09
N LYS A 325 -5.85 -30.25 -3.58
CA LYS A 325 -5.56 -31.05 -4.78
C LYS A 325 -5.44 -30.19 -6.03
N GLU A 326 -6.43 -29.34 -6.30
CA GLU A 326 -6.40 -28.46 -7.48
C GLU A 326 -5.20 -27.49 -7.44
N MET A 327 -4.87 -26.96 -6.27
CA MET A 327 -3.71 -26.09 -6.09
C MET A 327 -2.40 -26.84 -6.33
N GLU A 328 -2.25 -28.08 -5.84
CA GLU A 328 -1.05 -28.91 -6.08
C GLU A 328 -0.79 -29.16 -7.56
N ASP A 329 -1.84 -29.47 -8.34
CA ASP A 329 -1.74 -29.68 -9.79
C ASP A 329 -1.24 -28.41 -10.52
N ILE A 330 -1.77 -27.24 -10.15
CA ILE A 330 -1.37 -25.96 -10.71
C ILE A 330 0.06 -25.61 -10.28
N LEU A 331 0.38 -25.78 -9.00
CA LEU A 331 1.69 -25.45 -8.48
C LEU A 331 2.80 -26.25 -9.14
N LYS A 332 2.58 -27.55 -9.38
CA LYS A 332 3.53 -28.38 -10.11
C LYS A 332 3.78 -27.85 -11.52
N THR A 333 2.75 -27.28 -12.15
CA THR A 333 2.85 -26.69 -13.48
C THR A 333 3.59 -25.34 -13.46
N VAL A 334 3.34 -24.49 -12.47
CA VAL A 334 3.87 -23.12 -12.40
C VAL A 334 5.26 -23.06 -11.77
N GLU A 335 5.48 -23.81 -10.70
CA GLU A 335 6.68 -23.76 -9.86
C GLU A 335 7.56 -25.01 -9.95
N GLY A 336 7.03 -26.14 -10.42
CA GLY A 336 7.73 -27.41 -10.50
C GLY A 336 7.64 -28.20 -9.19
N GLU A 337 8.57 -27.95 -8.26
CA GLU A 337 8.59 -28.61 -6.93
C GLU A 337 8.11 -27.66 -5.82
N ASP A 338 7.40 -28.22 -4.84
CA ASP A 338 6.93 -27.50 -3.66
C ASP A 338 7.97 -27.54 -2.54
N ASP A 339 8.65 -26.42 -2.31
CA ASP A 339 9.68 -26.26 -1.28
C ASP A 339 9.14 -25.81 0.09
N ARG A 340 7.81 -25.70 0.25
CA ARG A 340 7.18 -25.17 1.46
C ARG A 340 7.03 -26.21 2.58
N SER A 341 7.06 -25.72 3.82
CA SER A 341 6.87 -26.53 5.04
C SER A 341 5.53 -26.23 5.72
N TYR A 342 4.59 -27.15 5.56
CA TYR A 342 3.23 -27.03 6.10
C TYR A 342 3.10 -27.49 7.56
N MET A 343 2.26 -26.81 8.33
CA MET A 343 2.12 -27.04 9.77
C MET A 343 1.57 -28.44 10.12
N THR A 344 0.58 -28.92 9.36
CA THR A 344 -0.05 -30.24 9.58
C THR A 344 0.91 -31.40 9.31
N THR A 345 1.85 -31.23 8.38
CA THR A 345 2.89 -32.24 8.07
C THR A 345 3.93 -32.32 9.18
N ALA A 346 4.27 -31.19 9.81
CA ALA A 346 5.19 -31.14 10.95
C ALA A 346 4.60 -31.78 12.21
N GLN A 347 3.29 -31.61 12.46
CA GLN A 347 2.61 -32.25 13.59
C GLN A 347 2.64 -33.78 13.48
N LYS A 348 2.42 -34.35 12.28
CA LYS A 348 2.51 -35.80 12.04
C LYS A 348 3.92 -36.40 12.17
N LYS A 349 4.98 -35.59 12.10
CA LYS A 349 6.37 -36.05 12.29
C LYS A 349 6.81 -36.05 13.77
N ASN A 350 6.06 -35.36 14.62
CA ASN A 350 6.34 -35.23 16.05
C ASN A 350 5.37 -36.04 16.94
N SER A 351 4.40 -36.73 16.32
CA SER A 351 3.49 -37.71 16.92
C SER A 351 3.93 -39.11 16.54
#